data_AF-A0A2P7BVU5-F1
#
_entry.id   AF-A0A2P7BVU5-F1
#
_cell.length_a   1.000
_cell.length_b   1.000
_cell.length_c   1.000
_cell.angle_alpha   90.00
_cell.angle_beta   90.00
_cell.angle_gamma   90.00
#
_symmetry.space_group_name_H-M   'P 1'
#
loop_
_entity.id
_entity.type
_entity.pdbx_description
1 polymer ?
#
loop_
_entity_poly.entity_id
_entity_poly.type
_entity_poly.pdbx_seq_one_letter_code
_entity_poly.pdbx_strand_id
1 'polypeptide(L)'
;MAGSALNRYSDQLRILSNIKANEVLLAALKLANPSGDNRRSIAHLEAENRELKSWSTLYEPFQLWFALKYRPEIRNNERITREAEYRMMELGRGAQPVYEWTPYGFRTAQNYTGFRQSIRDGLRDAGYKDVHVFIRRSAVTGRTFKQNSPFDGAKPSDYDLALVSPSMWRRLNDLATPMRNNRTRTGELEDDLVKALGIDSLQRSLGAQTGRKVTFMIYRSEQDIANRPGEYVRIELRIK
;
A
#
# COMPACT_ATOMS: atom_id res chain seq x y z
N MET A 1 2.95 -39.74 33.03
CA MET A 1 2.08 -38.71 32.43
C MET A 1 2.56 -38.13 31.09
N ALA A 2 3.73 -38.51 30.56
CA ALA A 2 4.24 -37.98 29.27
C ALA A 2 3.60 -38.62 28.01
N GLY A 3 3.21 -39.90 28.06
CA GLY A 3 2.66 -40.63 26.90
C GLY A 3 1.29 -40.13 26.41
N SER A 4 0.44 -39.60 27.29
CA SER A 4 -0.90 -39.10 26.92
C SER A 4 -0.90 -37.71 26.30
N ALA A 5 0.17 -36.92 26.50
CA ALA A 5 0.36 -35.62 25.86
C ALA A 5 0.96 -35.76 24.46
N LEU A 6 1.92 -36.67 24.28
CA LEU A 6 2.51 -37.02 22.98
C LEU A 6 1.47 -37.59 22.00
N ASN A 7 0.59 -38.49 22.46
CA ASN A 7 -0.50 -39.01 21.62
C ASN A 7 -1.47 -37.90 21.19
N ARG A 8 -1.89 -37.02 22.13
CA ARG A 8 -2.75 -35.88 21.81
C ARG A 8 -2.11 -34.91 20.81
N TYR A 9 -0.81 -34.67 20.92
CA TYR A 9 -0.09 -33.80 19.98
C TYR A 9 0.01 -34.42 18.58
N SER A 10 0.33 -35.72 18.50
CA SER A 10 0.36 -36.48 17.24
C SER A 10 -1.01 -36.48 16.56
N ASP A 11 -2.10 -36.62 17.33
CA ASP A 11 -3.46 -36.56 16.80
C ASP A 11 -3.80 -35.19 16.23
N GLN A 12 -3.40 -34.10 16.90
CA GLN A 12 -3.60 -32.75 16.39
C GLN A 12 -2.83 -32.50 15.09
N LEU A 13 -1.58 -32.98 14.97
CA LEU A 13 -0.81 -32.85 13.71
C LEU A 13 -1.46 -33.62 12.55
N ARG A 14 -2.01 -34.79 12.82
CA ARG A 14 -2.76 -35.57 11.81
C ARG A 14 -4.03 -34.84 11.36
N ILE A 15 -4.80 -34.30 12.30
CA ILE A 15 -6.00 -33.50 11.99
C ILE A 15 -5.64 -32.28 11.12
N LEU A 16 -4.57 -31.54 11.47
CA LEU A 16 -4.10 -30.40 10.68
C LEU A 16 -3.65 -30.80 9.26
N SER A 17 -3.01 -31.95 9.12
CA SER A 17 -2.57 -32.47 7.82
C SER A 17 -3.76 -32.80 6.92
N ASN A 18 -4.79 -33.45 7.47
CA ASN A 18 -6.02 -33.77 6.74
C ASN A 18 -6.78 -32.50 6.33
N ILE A 19 -6.88 -31.52 7.23
CA ILE A 19 -7.46 -30.21 6.92
C ILE A 19 -6.76 -29.56 5.71
N LYS A 20 -5.43 -29.58 5.67
CA LYS A 20 -4.66 -28.98 4.56
C LYS A 20 -4.79 -29.77 3.26
N ALA A 21 -4.79 -31.10 3.32
CA ALA A 21 -5.06 -31.93 2.15
C ALA A 21 -6.44 -31.60 1.54
N ASN A 22 -7.47 -31.49 2.39
CA ASN A 22 -8.82 -31.14 1.96
C ASN A 22 -8.90 -29.72 1.37
N GLU A 23 -8.21 -28.73 1.95
CA GLU A 23 -8.15 -27.37 1.40
C GLU A 23 -7.52 -27.32 0.00
N VAL A 24 -6.45 -28.07 -0.24
CA VAL A 24 -5.79 -28.16 -1.55
C VAL A 24 -6.69 -28.85 -2.57
N LEU A 25 -7.32 -29.96 -2.19
CA LEU A 25 -8.22 -30.70 -3.07
C LEU A 25 -9.47 -29.87 -3.43
N LEU A 26 -10.05 -29.17 -2.44
CA LEU A 26 -11.17 -28.24 -2.67
C LEU A 26 -10.80 -27.13 -3.65
N ALA A 27 -9.60 -26.55 -3.53
CA ALA A 27 -9.13 -25.52 -4.45
C ALA A 27 -9.00 -26.06 -5.87
N ALA A 28 -8.39 -27.23 -6.05
CA ALA A 28 -8.24 -27.88 -7.35
C ALA A 28 -9.60 -28.21 -8.00
N LEU A 29 -10.54 -28.79 -7.24
CA LEU A 29 -11.87 -29.14 -7.72
C LEU A 29 -12.70 -27.90 -8.13
N LYS A 30 -12.57 -26.79 -7.38
CA LYS A 30 -13.26 -25.53 -7.71
C LYS A 30 -12.69 -24.87 -8.97
N LEU A 31 -11.37 -24.97 -9.19
CA LEU A 31 -10.72 -24.46 -10.40
C LEU A 31 -11.05 -25.28 -11.65
N ALA A 32 -11.31 -26.58 -11.51
CA ALA A 32 -11.61 -27.49 -12.62
C ALA A 32 -13.01 -27.32 -13.26
N ASN A 33 -13.73 -26.24 -12.93
CA ASN A 33 -15.11 -25.93 -13.34
C ASN A 33 -16.15 -26.94 -12.79
N PRO A 34 -17.01 -26.56 -11.80
CA PRO A 34 -17.87 -27.51 -11.10
C PRO A 34 -18.98 -28.13 -11.97
N SER A 35 -18.82 -29.39 -12.40
CA SER A 35 -19.87 -30.22 -13.00
C SER A 35 -20.76 -30.88 -11.93
N GLY A 36 -21.90 -31.46 -12.31
CA GLY A 36 -22.81 -32.14 -11.37
C GLY A 36 -22.13 -33.24 -10.53
N ASP A 37 -21.09 -33.87 -11.08
CA ASP A 37 -20.38 -34.99 -10.45
C ASP A 37 -19.40 -34.55 -9.36
N ASN A 38 -18.73 -33.40 -9.50
CA ASN A 38 -17.76 -32.93 -8.50
C ASN A 38 -18.37 -32.08 -7.37
N ARG A 39 -19.61 -31.57 -7.53
CA ARG A 39 -20.30 -30.78 -6.48
C ARG A 39 -20.55 -31.58 -5.20
N ARG A 40 -20.89 -32.87 -5.31
CA ARG A 40 -21.09 -33.75 -4.16
C ARG A 40 -19.78 -33.95 -3.38
N SER A 41 -18.68 -34.15 -4.09
CA SER A 41 -17.35 -34.27 -3.50
C SER A 41 -16.89 -32.98 -2.83
N ILE A 42 -17.15 -31.81 -3.45
CA ILE A 42 -16.88 -30.50 -2.83
C ILE A 42 -17.68 -30.34 -1.54
N ALA A 43 -19.00 -30.60 -1.56
CA ALA A 43 -19.85 -30.46 -0.39
C ALA A 43 -19.44 -31.40 0.76
N HIS A 44 -19.05 -32.64 0.42
CA HIS A 44 -18.55 -33.62 1.38
C HIS A 44 -17.23 -33.15 2.02
N LEU A 45 -16.24 -32.77 1.20
CA LEU A 45 -14.96 -32.25 1.68
C LEU A 45 -15.13 -30.98 2.52
N GLU A 46 -16.07 -30.10 2.17
CA GLU A 46 -16.38 -28.91 2.99
C GLU A 46 -16.99 -29.28 4.35
N ALA A 47 -17.86 -30.28 4.40
CA ALA A 47 -18.45 -30.76 5.65
C ALA A 47 -17.41 -31.44 6.55
N GLU A 48 -16.64 -32.38 6.00
CA GLU A 48 -15.54 -33.06 6.70
C GLU A 48 -14.52 -32.04 7.23
N ASN A 49 -14.14 -31.06 6.40
CA ASN A 49 -13.17 -30.05 6.82
C ASN A 49 -13.71 -29.12 7.92
N ARG A 50 -15.03 -28.84 7.96
CA ARG A 50 -15.66 -28.12 9.08
C ARG A 50 -15.61 -28.94 10.36
N GLU A 51 -15.87 -30.23 10.28
CA GLU A 51 -15.83 -31.15 11.42
C GLU A 51 -14.41 -31.29 11.99
N LEU A 52 -13.42 -31.54 11.13
CA LEU A 52 -12.01 -31.62 11.52
C LEU A 52 -11.52 -30.32 12.19
N LYS A 53 -11.96 -29.15 11.71
CA LYS A 53 -11.63 -27.85 12.34
C LYS A 53 -12.21 -27.74 13.75
N SER A 54 -13.39 -28.29 14.00
CA SER A 54 -14.00 -28.29 15.33
C SER A 54 -13.26 -29.17 16.34
N TRP A 55 -12.55 -30.20 15.87
CA TRP A 55 -11.76 -31.10 16.72
C TRP A 55 -10.32 -30.64 16.95
N SER A 56 -9.88 -29.60 16.25
CA SER A 56 -8.51 -29.11 16.32
C SER A 56 -8.40 -27.92 17.28
N THR A 57 -7.64 -28.09 18.35
CA THR A 57 -7.27 -26.99 19.25
C THR A 57 -6.07 -26.20 18.71
N LEU A 58 -5.36 -26.74 17.71
CA LEU A 58 -4.20 -26.12 17.09
C LEU A 58 -4.49 -25.45 15.73
N TYR A 59 -5.72 -25.57 15.20
CA TYR A 59 -6.04 -25.04 13.87
C TYR A 59 -5.82 -23.54 13.75
N GLU A 60 -6.40 -22.73 14.63
CA GLU A 60 -6.21 -21.26 14.58
C GLU A 60 -4.74 -20.83 14.77
N PRO A 61 -4.00 -21.33 15.80
CA PRO A 61 -2.57 -21.05 15.92
C PRO A 61 -1.74 -21.51 14.71
N PHE A 62 -2.08 -22.66 14.12
CA PHE A 62 -1.40 -23.18 12.95
C PHE A 62 -1.69 -22.36 11.69
N GLN A 63 -2.93 -21.91 11.47
CA GLN A 63 -3.24 -21.01 10.35
C GLN A 63 -2.48 -19.69 10.48
N LEU A 64 -2.40 -19.13 11.69
CA LEU A 64 -1.61 -17.93 11.95
C LEU A 64 -0.12 -18.16 11.67
N TRP A 65 0.47 -19.23 12.21
CA TRP A 65 1.86 -19.58 11.94
C TRP A 65 2.12 -19.83 10.45
N PHE A 66 1.23 -20.58 9.78
CA PHE A 66 1.34 -20.92 8.36
C PHE A 66 1.23 -19.68 7.48
N ALA A 67 0.29 -18.77 7.78
CA ALA A 67 0.20 -17.46 7.14
C ALA A 67 1.47 -16.64 7.37
N LEU A 68 1.97 -16.57 8.60
CA LEU A 68 3.20 -15.84 8.91
C LEU A 68 4.44 -16.45 8.25
N LYS A 69 4.49 -17.76 8.03
CA LYS A 69 5.65 -18.47 7.48
C LYS A 69 5.65 -18.53 5.95
N TYR A 70 4.49 -18.69 5.32
CA TYR A 70 4.36 -18.95 3.89
C TYR A 70 3.54 -17.91 3.12
N ARG A 71 2.94 -16.92 3.82
CA ARG A 71 2.30 -15.74 3.21
C ARG A 71 2.94 -14.45 3.75
N PRO A 72 4.14 -14.07 3.24
CA PRO A 72 4.90 -12.90 3.74
C PRO A 72 4.13 -11.57 3.66
N GLU A 73 3.10 -11.51 2.82
CA GLU A 73 2.15 -10.40 2.70
C GLU A 73 1.34 -10.16 3.99
N ILE A 74 0.93 -11.21 4.72
CA ILE A 74 0.12 -11.09 5.95
C ILE A 74 0.98 -10.60 7.13
N ARG A 75 2.21 -11.11 7.24
CA ARG A 75 3.20 -10.64 8.25
C ARG A 75 3.56 -9.17 8.04
N ASN A 76 3.71 -8.75 6.78
CA ASN A 76 3.94 -7.35 6.45
C ASN A 76 2.71 -6.49 6.71
N ASN A 77 1.49 -6.97 6.40
CA ASN A 77 0.25 -6.21 6.58
C ASN A 77 -0.12 -5.97 8.05
N GLU A 78 0.08 -6.92 8.96
CA GLU A 78 -0.16 -6.68 10.40
C GLU A 78 0.89 -5.75 11.01
N ARG A 79 2.15 -5.86 10.60
CA ARG A 79 3.22 -4.92 11.00
C ARG A 79 2.95 -3.53 10.45
N ILE A 80 2.64 -3.41 9.16
CA ILE A 80 2.25 -2.15 8.49
C ILE A 80 0.99 -1.57 9.13
N THR A 81 0.04 -2.41 9.56
CA THR A 81 -1.19 -1.95 10.22
C THR A 81 -0.90 -1.38 11.61
N ARG A 82 -0.13 -2.08 12.46
CA ARG A 82 0.26 -1.56 13.77
C ARG A 82 1.19 -0.35 13.65
N GLU A 83 2.17 -0.40 12.74
CA GLU A 83 3.07 0.71 12.45
C GLU A 83 2.30 1.91 11.87
N ALA A 84 1.26 1.69 11.07
CA ALA A 84 0.38 2.74 10.59
C ALA A 84 -0.44 3.32 11.73
N GLU A 85 -0.98 2.50 12.63
CA GLU A 85 -1.70 2.96 13.81
C GLU A 85 -0.81 3.80 14.74
N TYR A 86 0.44 3.36 14.99
CA TYR A 86 1.44 4.14 15.74
C TYR A 86 1.82 5.45 15.02
N ARG A 87 2.10 5.41 13.71
CA ARG A 87 2.44 6.61 12.91
C ARG A 87 1.27 7.59 12.82
N MET A 88 0.02 7.11 12.73
CA MET A 88 -1.19 7.93 12.75
C MET A 88 -1.40 8.59 14.12
N MET A 89 -1.02 7.90 15.20
CA MET A 89 -1.04 8.45 16.55
C MET A 89 0.00 9.58 16.72
N GLU A 90 1.15 9.50 16.05
CA GLU A 90 2.19 10.56 16.05
C GLU A 90 1.81 11.75 15.13
N LEU A 91 1.25 11.49 13.94
CA LEU A 91 0.89 12.52 12.96
C LEU A 91 -0.38 13.32 13.34
N GLY A 92 -1.26 12.74 14.17
CA GLY A 92 -2.51 13.37 14.65
C GLY A 92 -2.35 14.63 15.52
N ARG A 93 -1.13 15.13 15.72
CA ARG A 93 -0.84 16.38 16.44
C ARG A 93 -0.03 17.41 15.62
N GLY A 94 0.05 17.26 14.29
CA GLY A 94 0.85 18.15 13.46
C GLY A 94 2.36 18.11 13.79
N ALA A 95 2.82 17.02 14.40
CA ALA A 95 4.20 16.87 14.82
C ALA A 95 5.11 16.59 13.63
N GLN A 96 6.24 17.30 13.57
CA GLN A 96 7.37 16.95 12.72
C GLN A 96 7.99 15.65 13.28
N PRO A 97 8.12 14.57 12.49
CA PRO A 97 8.62 13.31 13.01
C PRO A 97 10.08 13.43 13.49
N VAL A 98 10.35 12.86 14.67
CA VAL A 98 11.65 12.92 15.38
C VAL A 98 12.68 11.93 14.79
N TYR A 99 12.26 11.05 13.88
CA TYR A 99 13.12 10.12 13.14
C TYR A 99 12.97 10.31 11.63
N GLU A 100 13.96 9.86 10.86
CA GLU A 100 13.97 9.93 9.39
C GLU A 100 12.75 9.19 8.80
N TRP A 101 11.64 9.92 8.67
CA TRP A 101 10.35 9.40 8.26
C TRP A 101 10.44 8.86 6.83
N THR A 102 10.28 7.56 6.68
CA THR A 102 10.29 6.86 5.40
C THR A 102 8.85 6.47 5.04
N PRO A 103 8.27 7.01 3.95
CA PRO A 103 6.92 6.67 3.51
C PRO A 103 6.77 5.16 3.23
N TYR A 104 5.53 4.67 3.30
CA TYR A 104 5.23 3.30 2.92
C TYR A 104 5.59 3.01 1.46
N GLY A 105 6.04 1.79 1.18
CA GLY A 105 6.52 1.33 -0.12
C GLY A 105 8.02 1.55 -0.39
N PHE A 106 8.72 2.31 0.47
CA PHE A 106 10.18 2.33 0.47
C PHE A 106 10.73 1.26 1.42
N ARG A 107 11.57 0.35 0.90
CA ARG A 107 12.15 -0.76 1.67
C ARG A 107 13.30 -0.32 2.60
N THR A 108 13.97 0.78 2.28
CA THR A 108 15.14 1.31 3.01
C THR A 108 15.15 2.84 2.99
N ALA A 109 15.78 3.47 3.98
CA ALA A 109 16.01 4.92 4.00
C ALA A 109 16.86 5.40 2.81
N GLN A 110 17.75 4.53 2.29
CA GLN A 110 18.54 4.80 1.09
C GLN A 110 17.65 4.90 -0.16
N ASN A 111 16.66 4.01 -0.32
CA ASN A 111 15.73 4.07 -1.45
C ASN A 111 14.91 5.36 -1.41
N TYR A 112 14.47 5.77 -0.21
CA TYR A 112 13.75 7.03 -0.03
C TYR A 112 14.65 8.25 -0.30
N THR A 113 15.91 8.22 0.15
CA THR A 113 16.89 9.27 -0.16
C THR A 113 17.14 9.40 -1.65
N GLY A 114 17.32 8.28 -2.37
CA GLY A 114 17.42 8.28 -3.82
C GLY A 114 16.16 8.84 -4.49
N PHE A 115 14.97 8.54 -3.97
CA PHE A 115 13.71 9.06 -4.50
C PHE A 115 13.57 10.58 -4.31
N ARG A 116 13.92 11.09 -3.11
CA ARG A 116 13.99 12.54 -2.84
C ARG A 116 14.96 13.23 -3.79
N GLN A 117 16.11 12.61 -4.03
CA GLN A 117 17.13 13.10 -4.94
C GLN A 117 16.61 13.20 -6.38
N SER A 118 15.94 12.15 -6.87
CA SER A 118 15.29 12.13 -8.19
C SER A 118 14.23 13.22 -8.34
N ILE A 119 13.38 13.43 -7.32
CA ILE A 119 12.38 14.51 -7.31
C ILE A 119 13.06 15.87 -7.44
N ARG A 120 14.06 16.13 -6.59
CA ARG A 120 14.78 17.40 -6.59
C ARG A 120 15.38 17.70 -7.95
N ASP A 121 16.15 16.75 -8.47
CA ASP A 121 16.89 16.96 -9.71
C ASP A 121 15.93 17.08 -10.89
N GLY A 122 14.91 16.22 -10.99
CA GLY A 122 13.94 16.30 -12.09
C GLY A 122 13.09 17.58 -12.06
N LEU A 123 12.71 18.09 -10.89
CA LEU A 123 12.02 19.39 -10.81
C LEU A 123 12.94 20.55 -11.18
N ARG A 124 14.20 20.52 -10.74
CA ARG A 124 15.20 21.52 -11.10
C ARG A 124 15.47 21.52 -12.60
N ASP A 125 15.63 20.34 -13.20
CA ASP A 125 15.92 20.17 -14.62
C ASP A 125 14.71 20.59 -15.49
N ALA A 126 13.48 20.46 -14.96
CA ALA A 126 12.26 21.03 -15.53
C ALA A 126 12.12 22.57 -15.31
N GLY A 127 13.08 23.20 -14.64
CA GLY A 127 13.11 24.65 -14.40
C GLY A 127 12.37 25.13 -13.15
N TYR A 128 11.89 24.22 -12.29
CA TYR A 128 11.14 24.55 -11.09
C TYR A 128 11.99 24.42 -9.82
N LYS A 129 12.22 25.55 -9.15
CA LYS A 129 13.02 25.65 -7.92
C LYS A 129 12.21 26.01 -6.68
N ASP A 130 10.97 26.44 -6.86
CA ASP A 130 10.04 26.92 -5.83
C ASP A 130 8.98 25.87 -5.48
N VAL A 131 9.31 24.58 -5.62
CA VAL A 131 8.35 23.49 -5.43
C VAL A 131 8.46 22.89 -4.04
N HIS A 132 7.35 22.94 -3.30
CA HIS A 132 7.16 22.15 -2.10
C HIS A 132 6.42 20.86 -2.46
N VAL A 133 6.98 19.72 -2.09
CA VAL A 133 6.47 18.40 -2.47
C VAL A 133 5.91 17.70 -1.24
N PHE A 134 4.77 17.05 -1.40
CA PHE A 134 4.09 16.31 -0.35
C PHE A 134 3.68 14.94 -0.87
N ILE A 135 3.90 13.90 -0.07
CA ILE A 135 3.30 12.58 -0.32
C ILE A 135 1.93 12.56 0.35
N ARG A 136 0.93 12.00 -0.33
CA ARG A 136 -0.43 11.85 0.20
C ARG A 136 -0.89 10.40 0.25
N ARG A 137 -2.00 10.20 0.96
CA ARG A 137 -2.81 8.97 0.99
C ARG A 137 -2.07 7.76 1.54
N SER A 138 -2.20 6.61 0.88
CA SER A 138 -1.86 5.29 1.39
C SER A 138 -0.37 5.15 1.67
N ALA A 139 0.48 5.88 0.94
CA ALA A 139 1.91 5.97 1.21
C ALA A 139 2.23 6.66 2.56
N VAL A 140 1.30 7.47 3.09
CA VAL A 140 1.38 8.10 4.41
C VAL A 140 0.68 7.26 5.47
N THR A 141 -0.56 6.83 5.20
CA THR A 141 -1.45 6.20 6.19
C THR A 141 -1.29 4.68 6.28
N GLY A 142 -0.54 4.05 5.38
CA GLY A 142 -0.46 2.59 5.28
C GLY A 142 -1.78 1.92 4.87
N ARG A 143 -2.80 2.69 4.45
CA ARG A 143 -4.14 2.20 4.10
C ARG A 143 -4.71 2.89 2.85
N THR A 144 -5.40 2.13 2.01
CA THR A 144 -6.07 2.65 0.82
C THR A 144 -7.34 3.42 1.19
N PHE A 145 -7.57 4.57 0.53
CA PHE A 145 -8.67 5.49 0.87
C PHE A 145 -10.08 4.89 0.66
N LYS A 146 -10.27 4.03 -0.35
CA LYS A 146 -11.60 3.50 -0.73
C LYS A 146 -12.01 2.24 0.02
N GLN A 147 -11.06 1.44 0.51
CA GLN A 147 -11.35 0.08 0.99
C GLN A 147 -10.77 -0.20 2.39
N ASN A 148 -10.09 0.78 2.99
CA ASN A 148 -9.37 0.63 4.25
C ASN A 148 -8.33 -0.53 4.24
N SER A 149 -8.00 -1.02 3.04
CA SER A 149 -7.08 -2.15 2.86
C SER A 149 -5.65 -1.69 3.13
N PRO A 150 -4.78 -2.58 3.62
CA PRO A 150 -3.36 -2.24 3.80
C PRO A 150 -2.71 -1.75 2.51
N PHE A 151 -1.72 -0.86 2.65
CA PHE A 151 -0.81 -0.49 1.57
C PHE A 151 -0.20 -1.76 0.98
N ASP A 152 -0.24 -1.88 -0.35
CA ASP A 152 0.13 -3.10 -1.09
C ASP A 152 -0.67 -4.36 -0.79
N GLY A 153 -1.94 -4.22 -0.37
CA GLY A 153 -2.82 -5.36 -0.09
C GLY A 153 -2.96 -6.33 -1.28
N ALA A 154 -3.90 -6.07 -2.19
CA ALA A 154 -4.11 -6.95 -3.36
C ALA A 154 -3.34 -6.52 -4.61
N LYS A 155 -2.89 -5.25 -4.64
CA LYS A 155 -2.14 -4.65 -5.74
C LYS A 155 -1.12 -3.65 -5.18
N PRO A 156 0.03 -3.44 -5.85
CA PRO A 156 0.93 -2.36 -5.52
C PRO A 156 0.18 -1.02 -5.48
N SER A 157 0.36 -0.26 -4.40
CA SER A 157 -0.23 1.06 -4.23
C SER A 157 0.58 2.12 -5.00
N ASP A 158 -0.14 3.07 -5.61
CA ASP A 158 0.43 4.22 -6.30
C ASP A 158 1.05 5.23 -5.33
N TYR A 159 1.94 6.07 -5.85
CA TYR A 159 2.44 7.24 -5.15
C TYR A 159 1.74 8.51 -5.61
N ASP A 160 0.97 9.12 -4.72
CA ASP A 160 0.33 10.41 -4.95
C ASP A 160 1.22 11.55 -4.45
N LEU A 161 1.81 12.30 -5.37
CA LEU A 161 2.62 13.48 -5.07
C LEU A 161 1.81 14.75 -5.28
N ALA A 162 1.63 15.52 -4.20
CA ALA A 162 1.09 16.86 -4.25
C ALA A 162 2.23 17.88 -4.36
N LEU A 163 2.14 18.77 -5.34
CA LEU A 163 3.12 19.81 -5.63
C LEU A 163 2.51 21.18 -5.36
N VAL A 164 3.23 22.04 -4.64
CA VAL A 164 2.89 23.45 -4.46
C VAL A 164 4.02 24.28 -5.04
N SER A 165 3.74 25.06 -6.07
CA SER A 165 4.73 25.95 -6.68
C SER A 165 4.03 27.13 -7.34
N PRO A 166 4.34 28.38 -6.95
CA PRO A 166 3.84 29.58 -7.63
C PRO A 166 4.15 29.60 -9.13
N SER A 167 5.35 29.17 -9.53
CA SER A 167 5.75 29.13 -10.94
C SER A 167 5.00 28.06 -11.74
N MET A 168 4.83 26.84 -11.21
CA MET A 168 3.98 25.82 -11.81
C MET A 168 2.52 26.28 -11.89
N TRP A 169 2.01 26.93 -10.85
CA TRP A 169 0.62 27.41 -10.83
C TRP A 169 0.35 28.45 -11.92
N ARG A 170 1.29 29.39 -12.14
CA ARG A 170 1.22 30.34 -13.25
C ARG A 170 1.20 29.60 -14.59
N ARG A 171 2.10 28.64 -14.79
CA ARG A 171 2.15 27.84 -16.01
C ARG A 171 0.84 27.10 -16.29
N LEU A 172 0.17 26.57 -15.27
CA LEU A 172 -1.14 25.93 -15.43
C LEU A 172 -2.23 26.90 -15.90
N ASN A 173 -2.20 28.15 -15.42
CA ASN A 173 -3.15 29.18 -15.87
C ASN A 173 -2.88 29.57 -17.33
N ASP A 174 -1.61 29.69 -17.73
CA ASP A 174 -1.23 29.97 -19.13
C ASP A 174 -1.69 28.84 -20.08
N LEU A 175 -1.69 27.60 -19.59
CA LEU A 175 -2.18 26.41 -20.31
C LEU A 175 -3.70 26.23 -20.22
N ALA A 176 -4.43 27.17 -19.61
CA ALA A 176 -5.88 27.10 -19.38
C ALA A 176 -6.35 25.76 -18.75
N THR A 177 -5.55 25.21 -17.84
CA THR A 177 -5.82 23.89 -17.25
C THR A 177 -7.11 23.89 -16.41
N PRO A 178 -8.02 22.90 -16.58
CA PRO A 178 -9.19 22.75 -15.73
C PRO A 178 -8.81 22.51 -14.26
N MET A 179 -9.29 23.38 -13.38
CA MET A 179 -9.05 23.30 -11.95
C MET A 179 -10.24 22.67 -11.20
N ARG A 180 -9.97 22.02 -10.08
CA ARG A 180 -10.97 21.42 -9.19
C ARG A 180 -11.12 22.21 -7.89
N ASN A 181 -12.18 21.92 -7.14
CA ASN A 181 -12.47 22.45 -5.80
C ASN A 181 -12.29 23.97 -5.72
N ASN A 182 -13.11 24.74 -6.46
CA ASN A 182 -13.04 26.20 -6.47
C ASN A 182 -11.65 26.77 -6.85
N ARG A 183 -10.99 26.16 -7.84
CA ARG A 183 -9.69 26.61 -8.37
C ARG A 183 -8.53 26.56 -7.37
N THR A 184 -8.51 25.56 -6.50
CA THR A 184 -7.47 25.38 -5.48
C THR A 184 -6.43 24.32 -5.84
N ARG A 185 -6.74 23.46 -6.81
CA ARG A 185 -5.84 22.38 -7.28
C ARG A 185 -6.24 21.84 -8.65
N THR A 186 -5.38 21.03 -9.24
CA THR A 186 -5.70 20.19 -10.41
C THR A 186 -6.39 18.88 -10.00
N GLY A 187 -6.86 18.12 -11.00
CA GLY A 187 -6.97 16.67 -10.88
C GLY A 187 -5.60 16.00 -10.78
N GLU A 188 -5.59 14.67 -10.85
CA GLU A 188 -4.37 13.97 -11.28
C GLU A 188 -3.94 14.54 -12.64
N LEU A 189 -2.65 14.84 -12.80
CA LEU A 189 -2.14 15.34 -14.07
C LEU A 189 -2.16 14.21 -15.10
N GLU A 190 -2.85 14.45 -16.21
CA GLU A 190 -2.82 13.58 -17.39
C GLU A 190 -1.49 13.74 -18.13
N ASP A 191 -1.10 12.73 -18.91
CA ASP A 191 0.21 12.65 -19.58
C ASP A 191 0.57 13.89 -20.41
N ASP A 192 -0.40 14.47 -21.13
CA ASP A 192 -0.16 15.66 -21.96
C ASP A 192 0.18 16.88 -21.10
N LEU A 193 -0.45 17.02 -19.93
CA LEU A 193 -0.17 18.10 -19.01
C LEU A 193 1.17 17.90 -18.28
N VAL A 194 1.51 16.65 -17.94
CA VAL A 194 2.83 16.29 -17.41
C VAL A 194 3.93 16.69 -18.40
N LYS A 195 3.76 16.40 -19.70
CA LYS A 195 4.68 16.81 -20.76
C LYS A 195 4.72 18.33 -20.95
N ALA A 196 3.58 19.01 -20.93
CA ALA A 196 3.50 20.47 -21.08
C ALA A 196 4.18 21.23 -19.93
N LEU A 197 4.27 20.59 -18.76
CA LEU A 197 5.02 21.06 -17.60
C LEU A 197 6.49 20.58 -17.62
N GLY A 198 6.92 19.75 -18.57
CA GLY A 198 8.31 19.28 -18.66
C GLY A 198 8.73 18.31 -17.56
N ILE A 199 7.78 17.69 -16.84
CA ILE A 199 8.06 16.75 -15.72
C ILE A 199 7.81 15.29 -16.10
N ASP A 200 7.68 14.96 -17.38
CA ASP A 200 7.42 13.60 -17.88
C ASP A 200 8.61 12.66 -17.62
N SER A 201 9.83 13.17 -17.81
CA SER A 201 11.05 12.41 -17.56
C SER A 201 11.20 12.11 -16.06
N LEU A 202 10.84 13.09 -15.22
CA LEU A 202 10.73 12.88 -13.78
C LEU A 202 9.70 11.78 -13.46
N GLN A 203 8.47 11.88 -13.98
CA GLN A 203 7.42 10.88 -13.71
C GLN A 203 7.87 9.46 -14.06
N ARG A 204 8.46 9.28 -15.25
CA ARG A 204 8.97 7.99 -15.73
C ARG A 204 10.11 7.47 -14.86
N SER A 205 11.05 8.34 -14.48
CA SER A 205 12.16 7.97 -13.60
C SER A 205 11.68 7.50 -12.23
N LEU A 206 10.74 8.23 -11.61
CA LEU A 206 10.18 7.84 -10.32
C LEU A 206 9.39 6.53 -10.42
N GLY A 207 8.65 6.33 -11.51
CA GLY A 207 7.92 5.08 -11.76
C GLY A 207 8.85 3.88 -11.92
N ALA A 208 9.92 4.03 -12.71
CA ALA A 208 10.93 2.99 -12.89
C ALA A 208 11.68 2.68 -11.58
N GLN A 209 12.04 3.72 -10.81
CA GLN A 209 12.75 3.57 -9.53
C GLN A 209 11.91 2.83 -8.49
N THR A 210 10.59 3.03 -8.49
CA THR A 210 9.69 2.48 -7.47
C THR A 210 8.94 1.22 -7.92
N GLY A 211 8.92 0.93 -9.21
CA GLY A 211 8.10 -0.11 -9.82
C GLY A 211 6.59 0.16 -9.70
N ARG A 212 6.20 1.43 -9.54
CA ARG A 212 4.82 1.85 -9.22
C ARG A 212 4.41 3.03 -10.08
N LYS A 213 3.09 3.24 -10.21
CA LYS A 213 2.58 4.48 -10.79
C LYS A 213 2.85 5.64 -9.83
N VAL A 214 3.36 6.74 -10.37
CA VAL A 214 3.56 8.00 -9.63
C VAL A 214 2.67 9.05 -10.26
N THR A 215 1.78 9.62 -9.47
CA THR A 215 0.80 10.60 -9.91
C THR A 215 1.16 11.97 -9.33
N PHE A 216 0.86 13.01 -10.09
CA PHE A 216 1.05 14.39 -9.65
C PHE A 216 -0.29 15.08 -9.51
N MET A 217 -0.43 15.91 -8.47
CA MET A 217 -1.49 16.90 -8.34
C MET A 217 -0.87 18.22 -7.94
N ILE A 218 -1.20 19.30 -8.64
CA ILE A 218 -0.68 20.62 -8.32
C ILE A 218 -1.73 21.37 -7.48
N TYR A 219 -1.28 21.98 -6.40
CA TYR A 219 -2.06 22.79 -5.49
C TYR A 219 -1.61 24.23 -5.57
N ARG A 220 -2.55 25.15 -5.35
CA ARG A 220 -2.28 26.58 -5.33
C ARG A 220 -1.47 27.00 -4.11
N SER A 221 -1.70 26.36 -2.96
CA SER A 221 -1.01 26.66 -1.71
C SER A 221 -0.92 25.45 -0.79
N GLU A 222 -0.03 25.49 0.20
CA GLU A 222 0.03 24.49 1.26
C GLU A 222 -1.27 24.45 2.08
N GLN A 223 -1.92 25.60 2.29
CA GLN A 223 -3.21 25.66 2.98
C GLN A 223 -4.29 24.86 2.23
N ASP A 224 -4.26 24.86 0.89
CA ASP A 224 -5.19 24.07 0.07
C ASP A 224 -4.91 22.55 0.20
N ILE A 225 -3.68 22.15 0.54
CA ILE A 225 -3.37 20.76 0.90
C ILE A 225 -3.97 20.42 2.26
N ALA A 226 -3.76 21.29 3.25
CA ALA A 226 -4.24 21.12 4.63
C ALA A 226 -5.78 21.08 4.73
N ASN A 227 -6.47 21.88 3.92
CA ASN A 227 -7.92 21.93 3.88
C ASN A 227 -8.56 20.69 3.21
N ARG A 228 -7.77 19.85 2.52
CA ARG A 228 -8.27 18.63 1.88
C ARG A 228 -8.21 17.46 2.87
N PRO A 229 -9.34 16.75 3.09
CA PRO A 229 -9.36 15.54 3.91
C PRO A 229 -8.30 14.50 3.50
N GLY A 230 -7.69 13.88 4.50
CA GLY A 230 -6.72 12.79 4.37
C GLY A 230 -5.27 13.26 4.53
N GLU A 231 -4.46 12.38 5.11
CA GLU A 231 -3.09 12.69 5.54
C GLU A 231 -2.13 13.02 4.40
N TYR A 232 -1.13 13.81 4.76
CA TYR A 232 -0.02 14.20 3.91
C TYR A 232 1.22 14.43 4.75
N VAL A 233 2.39 14.27 4.13
CA VAL A 233 3.69 14.63 4.74
C VAL A 233 4.53 15.36 3.69
N ARG A 234 5.21 16.41 4.14
CA ARG A 234 6.15 17.19 3.33
C ARG A 234 7.42 16.40 3.08
N ILE A 235 7.87 16.34 1.82
CA ILE A 235 9.20 15.88 1.46
C ILE A 235 10.13 17.08 1.53
N GLU A 236 11.04 17.08 2.50
CA GLU A 236 12.11 18.07 2.54
C GLU A 236 13.13 17.82 1.41
N LEU A 237 13.11 18.70 0.42
CA LEU A 237 14.08 18.73 -0.66
C LEU A 237 15.14 19.75 -0.30
N ARG A 238 16.32 19.29 0.13
CA ARG A 238 17.48 20.18 0.27
C ARG A 238 17.98 20.55 -1.12
N ILE A 239 17.51 21.68 -1.65
CA ILE A 239 18.07 22.31 -2.85
C ILE A 239 19.28 23.12 -2.39
N LYS A 240 20.48 22.65 -2.74
CA LYS A 240 21.70 23.46 -2.64
C LYS A 240 21.84 24.30 -3.90
#